data_AF-A0A3S3RV76-F1
#
_entry.id   AF-A0A3S3RV76-F1
#
_cell.length_a   1.000
_cell.length_b   1.000
_cell.length_c   1.000
_cell.angle_alpha   90.00
_cell.angle_beta   90.00
_cell.angle_gamma   90.00
#
_symmetry.space_group_name_H-M   'P 1'
#
loop_
_entity.id
_entity.type
_entity.pdbx_description
1 polymer ?
#
loop_
_entity_poly.entity_id
_entity_poly.type
_entity_poly.pdbx_seq_one_letter_code
_entity_poly.pdbx_strand_id
1 'polypeptide(L)'
;MSWRKDIDRILLPQKVWGEIVAHCRRKVAGDFLPDESKVNRAFGILAGVQTGRELHVRTVLPVKKNARNQEPLKSFMDKMME
;
A
#
# COMPACT_ATOMS: atom_id res chain seq x y z
N MET A 1 -4.83 21.18 -16.10
CA MET A 1 -5.86 20.62 -15.19
C MET A 1 -5.12 19.98 -14.03
N SER A 2 -5.14 20.57 -12.84
CA SER A 2 -4.43 20.01 -11.68
C SER A 2 -5.22 18.82 -11.15
N TRP A 3 -4.72 17.60 -11.37
CA TRP A 3 -5.35 16.35 -10.92
C TRP A 3 -5.12 16.05 -9.44
N ARG A 4 -4.44 16.94 -8.71
CA ARG A 4 -4.29 16.84 -7.26
C ARG A 4 -5.64 17.13 -6.63
N LYS A 5 -6.40 16.08 -6.38
CA LYS A 5 -7.48 16.13 -5.41
C LYS A 5 -6.82 16.14 -4.04
N ASP A 6 -6.67 17.32 -3.47
CA ASP A 6 -6.05 17.48 -2.15
C ASP A 6 -6.81 16.63 -1.12
N ILE A 7 -6.09 15.70 -0.50
CA ILE A 7 -6.56 14.87 0.61
C ILE A 7 -5.81 15.33 1.85
N ASP A 8 -6.53 15.82 2.86
CA ASP A 8 -5.97 16.21 4.17
C ASP A 8 -6.25 15.18 5.27
N ARG A 9 -7.21 14.26 5.03
CA ARG A 9 -7.61 13.25 5.99
C ARG A 9 -7.83 11.89 5.34
N ILE A 10 -7.27 10.85 5.96
CA ILE A 10 -7.50 9.46 5.59
C ILE A 10 -8.34 8.81 6.70
N LEU A 11 -9.54 8.36 6.36
CA LEU A 11 -10.41 7.62 7.26
C LEU A 11 -10.18 6.13 7.05
N LEU A 12 -9.66 5.48 8.09
CA LEU A 12 -9.33 4.07 8.06
C LEU A 12 -10.28 3.29 8.99
N PRO A 13 -11.17 2.45 8.45
CA PRO A 13 -12.05 1.62 9.27
C PRO A 13 -11.26 0.65 10.16
N GLN A 14 -11.76 0.36 11.37
CA GLN A 14 -11.09 -0.53 12.33
C GLN A 14 -10.77 -1.91 11.76
N LYS A 15 -11.66 -2.47 10.93
CA LYS A 15 -11.43 -3.75 10.24
C LYS A 15 -10.18 -3.69 9.35
N VAL A 16 -10.10 -2.65 8.51
CA VAL A 16 -8.99 -2.42 7.59
C VAL A 16 -7.69 -2.19 8.36
N TRP A 17 -7.74 -1.45 9.46
CA TRP A 17 -6.61 -1.29 10.38
C TRP A 17 -6.12 -2.63 10.92
N GLY A 18 -7.03 -3.51 11.36
CA GLY A 18 -6.70 -4.85 11.83
C GLY A 18 -5.95 -5.68 10.77
N GLU A 19 -6.39 -5.61 9.51
CA GLU A 19 -5.75 -6.30 8.38
C GLU A 19 -4.31 -5.78 8.14
N ILE A 20 -4.09 -4.45 8.22
CA ILE A 20 -2.76 -3.85 8.10
C ILE A 20 -1.85 -4.33 9.23
N VAL A 21 -2.32 -4.24 10.47
CA VAL A 21 -1.53 -4.65 11.65
C VAL A 21 -1.19 -6.14 11.59
N ALA A 22 -2.13 -6.99 11.18
CA ALA A 22 -1.89 -8.43 11.00
C ALA A 22 -0.81 -8.69 9.96
N HIS A 23 -0.85 -8.00 8.81
CA HIS A 23 0.19 -8.11 7.78
C HIS A 23 1.56 -7.68 8.31
N CYS A 24 1.64 -6.54 9.01
CA CYS A 24 2.88 -6.05 9.61
C CYS A 24 3.45 -7.03 10.62
N ARG A 25 2.62 -7.54 11.54
CA ARG A 25 3.04 -8.52 12.56
C ARG A 25 3.61 -9.78 11.94
N ARG A 26 2.92 -10.35 10.94
CA ARG A 26 3.38 -11.52 10.18
C ARG A 26 4.77 -11.29 9.57
N LYS A 27 5.00 -10.13 8.94
CA LYS A 27 6.29 -9.79 8.33
C LYS A 27 7.42 -9.60 9.33
N VAL A 28 7.12 -9.02 10.50
CA VAL A 28 8.10 -8.84 11.58
C VAL A 28 8.43 -10.18 12.25
N ALA A 29 7.47 -11.09 12.36
CA ALA A 29 7.66 -12.44 12.90
C ALA A 29 8.47 -13.37 11.98
N GLY A 30 8.70 -12.99 10.72
CA GLY A 30 9.38 -13.84 9.73
C GLY A 30 8.47 -14.87 9.06
N ASP A 31 7.15 -14.78 9.29
CA ASP A 31 6.13 -15.67 8.74
C ASP A 31 5.81 -15.33 7.27
N PHE A 32 6.82 -15.40 6.39
CA PHE A 32 6.68 -15.05 4.98
C PHE A 32 5.81 -16.06 4.21
N LEU A 33 4.96 -15.55 3.31
CA LEU A 33 4.19 -16.40 2.40
C LEU A 33 5.11 -16.97 1.29
N PRO A 34 4.70 -18.08 0.64
CA PRO A 34 5.36 -18.53 -0.58
C PRO A 34 5.44 -17.40 -1.62
N ASP A 35 6.60 -17.27 -2.27
CA ASP A 35 6.92 -16.25 -3.28
C ASP A 35 6.88 -14.79 -2.78
N GLU A 36 6.86 -14.58 -1.47
CA GLU A 36 6.93 -13.27 -0.87
C GLU A 36 8.37 -12.81 -0.63
N SER A 37 8.60 -11.50 -0.72
CA SER A 37 9.89 -10.92 -0.31
C SER A 37 10.20 -11.18 1.17
N LYS A 38 11.40 -11.70 1.45
CA LYS A 38 11.93 -11.92 2.80
C LYS A 38 12.51 -10.63 3.39
N VAL A 39 11.67 -9.61 3.51
CA VAL A 39 12.03 -8.33 4.13
C VAL A 39 11.07 -8.05 5.27
N ASN A 40 11.59 -7.56 6.41
CA ASN A 40 10.81 -7.21 7.59
C ASN A 40 10.10 -5.86 7.41
N ARG A 41 9.48 -5.66 6.25
CA ARG A 41 8.70 -4.48 5.88
C ARG A 41 7.49 -4.92 5.06
N ALA A 42 6.31 -4.54 5.52
CA ALA A 42 5.06 -4.76 4.82
C ALA A 42 4.86 -3.67 3.76
N PHE A 43 4.37 -4.05 2.59
CA PHE A 43 3.99 -3.14 1.52
C PHE A 43 2.57 -3.48 1.08
N GLY A 44 1.78 -2.46 0.75
CA GLY A 44 0.39 -2.64 0.37
C GLY A 44 -0.19 -1.41 -0.31
N ILE A 45 -1.35 -1.61 -0.93
CA ILE A 45 -2.13 -0.55 -1.56
C ILE A 45 -3.37 -0.31 -0.70
N LEU A 46 -3.66 0.97 -0.43
CA LEU A 46 -4.93 1.40 0.15
C LEU A 46 -5.85 1.84 -0.99
N ALA A 47 -7.08 1.31 -1.01
CA ALA A 47 -8.08 1.71 -1.98
C ALA A 47 -9.37 2.14 -1.29
N GLY A 48 -9.99 3.18 -1.81
CA GLY A 48 -11.10 3.85 -1.17
C GLY A 48 -11.81 4.82 -2.08
N VAL A 49 -12.79 5.52 -1.51
CA VAL A 49 -13.55 6.56 -2.19
C VAL A 49 -13.15 7.90 -1.60
N GLN A 50 -12.91 8.88 -2.45
CA GLN A 50 -12.71 10.24 -2.01
C GLN A 50 -14.05 10.97 -1.88
N THR A 51 -14.28 11.61 -0.75
CA THR A 51 -15.44 12.48 -0.50
C THR A 51 -14.93 13.83 0.00
N GLY A 52 -15.00 14.85 -0.85
CA GLY A 52 -14.35 16.14 -0.57
C GLY A 52 -12.83 15.97 -0.44
N ARG A 53 -12.28 16.35 0.72
CA ARG A 53 -10.86 16.21 1.06
C ARG A 53 -10.54 14.97 1.92
N GLU A 54 -11.54 14.13 2.16
CA GLU A 54 -11.36 12.90 2.91
C GLU A 54 -11.22 11.69 1.98
N LEU A 55 -10.22 10.85 2.23
CA LEU A 55 -10.12 9.51 1.63
C LEU A 55 -10.73 8.48 2.58
N HIS A 56 -11.87 7.91 2.18
CA HIS A 56 -12.56 6.85 2.91
C HIS A 56 -12.04 5.50 2.44
N VAL A 57 -11.10 4.91 3.17
CA VAL A 57 -10.50 3.61 2.80
C VAL A 57 -11.54 2.50 2.92
N ARG A 58 -11.66 1.68 1.89
CA ARG A 58 -12.61 0.56 1.82
C ARG A 58 -11.92 -0.80 1.85
N THR A 59 -10.70 -0.86 1.32
CA THR A 59 -9.94 -2.11 1.24
C THR A 59 -8.43 -1.86 1.28
N VAL A 60 -7.70 -2.87 1.73
CA VAL A 60 -6.25 -2.96 1.68
C VAL A 60 -5.84 -4.17 0.86
N LEU A 61 -4.81 -4.01 0.04
CA LEU A 61 -4.25 -5.08 -0.76
C LEU A 61 -2.78 -5.26 -0.39
N PRO A 62 -2.41 -6.31 0.35
CA PRO A 62 -1.01 -6.58 0.66
C PRO A 62 -0.27 -6.98 -0.63
N VAL A 63 0.93 -6.44 -0.82
CA VAL A 63 1.76 -6.71 -1.99
C VAL A 63 2.84 -7.71 -1.62
N LYS A 64 2.96 -8.79 -2.41
CA LYS A 64 3.91 -9.89 -2.14
C LYS A 64 5.37 -9.51 -2.39
N LYS A 65 5.62 -8.69 -3.40
CA LYS A 65 6.96 -8.29 -3.82
C LYS A 65 6.99 -6.80 -4.12
N ASN A 66 7.86 -6.06 -3.44
CA ASN A 66 8.17 -4.70 -3.83
C ASN A 66 9.35 -4.73 -4.81
N ALA A 67 9.05 -4.56 -6.09
CA ALA A 67 10.04 -4.50 -7.16
C ALA A 67 10.42 -3.06 -7.55
N ARG A 68 10.05 -2.05 -6.74
CA ARG A 68 10.30 -0.63 -7.02
C ARG A 68 11.77 -0.29 -7.30
N ASN A 69 12.70 -1.07 -6.74
CA ASN A 69 14.14 -0.85 -6.92
C ASN A 69 14.79 -1.86 -7.90
N GLN A 70 14.00 -2.63 -8.65
CA GLN A 70 14.49 -3.63 -9.59
C GLN A 70 14.32 -3.11 -11.02
N GLU A 71 15.39 -3.06 -11.81
CA GLU A 71 15.27 -2.80 -13.25
C GLU A 71 14.66 -4.03 -13.97
N PRO A 72 13.85 -3.83 -15.02
CA PRO A 72 13.45 -2.55 -15.64
C PRO A 72 12.24 -1.87 -14.98
N LEU A 73 11.69 -2.46 -13.92
CA LEU A 73 10.43 -2.03 -13.29
C LEU A 73 10.54 -0.67 -12.60
N LYS A 74 11.69 -0.37 -12.00
CA LYS A 74 11.99 0.94 -11.43
C LYS A 74 11.80 2.04 -12.49
N SER A 75 12.53 1.95 -13.60
CA SER A 75 12.46 2.93 -14.69
C SER A 75 11.06 3.09 -15.27
N PHE A 76 10.30 2.00 -15.37
CA PHE A 76 8.90 2.05 -15.81
C PHE A 76 8.00 2.79 -14.80
N MET A 77 8.13 2.48 -13.50
CA MET A 77 7.32 3.10 -12.45
C MET A 77 7.64 4.58 -12.27
N ASP A 78 8.92 4.97 -12.37
CA ASP A 78 9.34 6.36 -12.27
C ASP A 78 8.65 7.22 -13.36
N LYS A 79 8.53 6.71 -14.60
CA LYS A 79 7.80 7.40 -15.69
C LYS A 79 6.29 7.55 -15.48
N MET A 80 5.66 6.68 -14.68
CA MET A 80 4.22 6.81 -14.40
C MET A 80 3.90 7.86 -13.32
N MET A 81 4.91 8.31 -12.58
CA MET A 81 4.77 9.29 -11.51
C MET A 81 5.06 10.73 -11.98
N GLU A 82 5.58 10.90 -13.20
CA GLU A 82 5.70 12.17 -13.93
C GLU A 82 4.37 12.56 -14.58
#